data_AF-A0A2N1QXP9-F1
#
_entry.id   AF-A0A2N1QXP9-F1
#
_cell.length_a   1.000
_cell.length_b   1.000
_cell.length_c   1.000
_cell.angle_alpha   90.00
_cell.angle_beta   90.00
_cell.angle_gamma   90.00
#
_symmetry.space_group_name_H-M   'P 1'
#
loop_
_entity.id
_entity.type
_entity.pdbx_description
1 polymer ?
#
loop_
_entity_poly.entity_id
_entity_poly.type
_entity_poly.pdbx_seq_one_letter_code
_entity_poly.pdbx_strand_id
1 'polypeptide(L)'
;MGPAQAHDFHLSICPSVSRLADDAFTLPVRVGLHGNIPSDGAASGALSFRITRLAETIVTINLPLSSEILEELAASGEVSFETMLDLEPLVSSGSCGLGIHARVQLGGGIEGEARTSIDRGEGPVRYGFLSDFSPQDSDSRDAAVDFLLANHITHVQFYDWSFRPHQYRPQVGHDVPESDVYQDTMGKTIDLKVVRDLIGELHDRRMRALGYGAVYAAEAEYVHNHPEQALYDHEGHTIDLIGKFFIMDCAEGKPWRACILDQYRYAVAQVGFDGIHMDTYGFPKTAWDSDGQLVELSPQFVSLIDEWAVHGDVNIFNNVGGWPAEATGRAHQEAVYIEVWPPHTRYRHMRQLIKDARRSGKPVVMAAYLEPFKLR
;
A
#
# COMPACT_ATOMS: atom_id res chain seq x y z
N MET A 1 -9.50 -24.77 -46.61
CA MET A 1 -9.73 -24.48 -45.17
C MET A 1 -9.05 -23.17 -44.88
N GLY A 2 -9.82 -22.08 -44.73
CA GLY A 2 -9.26 -20.82 -44.24
C GLY A 2 -8.86 -20.97 -42.77
N PRO A 3 -7.96 -20.13 -42.25
CA PRO A 3 -7.68 -20.11 -40.82
C PRO A 3 -8.98 -19.86 -40.08
N ALA A 4 -9.31 -20.72 -39.11
CA ALA A 4 -10.40 -20.49 -38.19
C ALA A 4 -10.21 -19.09 -37.58
N GLN A 5 -11.23 -18.24 -37.66
CA GLN A 5 -11.25 -16.99 -36.90
C GLN A 5 -11.05 -17.37 -35.44
N ALA A 6 -9.97 -16.90 -34.82
CA ALA A 6 -9.83 -16.98 -33.38
C ALA A 6 -11.04 -16.24 -32.80
N HIS A 7 -11.90 -16.96 -32.10
CA HIS A 7 -12.94 -16.33 -31.31
C HIS A 7 -12.22 -15.44 -30.28
N ASP A 8 -12.57 -14.14 -30.22
CA ASP A 8 -12.08 -13.19 -29.20
C ASP A 8 -12.61 -13.63 -27.83
N PHE A 9 -11.99 -14.67 -27.27
CA PHE A 9 -12.31 -15.23 -25.98
C PHE A 9 -11.17 -14.92 -25.01
N HIS A 10 -11.51 -14.38 -23.85
CA HIS A 10 -10.59 -13.93 -22.83
C HIS A 10 -10.90 -14.61 -21.50
N LEU A 11 -9.86 -15.19 -20.89
CA LEU A 11 -9.87 -15.68 -19.52
C LEU A 11 -9.09 -14.67 -18.67
N SER A 12 -9.66 -14.26 -17.54
CA SER A 12 -8.98 -13.52 -16.49
C SER A 12 -9.00 -14.30 -15.18
N ILE A 13 -7.93 -14.20 -14.40
CA ILE A 13 -7.85 -14.79 -13.06
C ILE A 13 -7.20 -13.79 -12.10
N CYS A 14 -7.75 -13.69 -10.90
CA CYS A 14 -7.20 -12.85 -9.83
C CYS A 14 -7.41 -13.55 -8.49
N PRO A 15 -6.36 -13.78 -7.68
CA PRO A 15 -6.57 -14.21 -6.30
C PRO A 15 -7.42 -13.18 -5.55
N SER A 16 -8.40 -13.63 -4.79
CA SER A 16 -9.31 -12.71 -4.08
C SER A 16 -8.65 -12.01 -2.89
N VAL A 17 -7.44 -12.42 -2.53
CA VAL A 17 -6.62 -11.86 -1.44
C VAL A 17 -5.21 -11.57 -1.94
N SER A 18 -4.55 -10.57 -1.39
CA SER A 18 -3.18 -10.20 -1.78
C SER A 18 -2.10 -11.19 -1.30
N ARG A 19 -2.44 -11.99 -0.27
CA ARG A 19 -1.54 -12.95 0.39
C ARG A 19 -2.30 -14.06 1.10
N LEU A 20 -1.76 -15.27 1.04
CA LEU A 20 -2.22 -16.41 1.82
C LEU A 20 -1.50 -16.47 3.18
N ALA A 21 -2.23 -16.84 4.23
CA ALA A 21 -1.62 -17.21 5.50
C ALA A 21 -0.74 -18.47 5.34
N ASP A 22 0.24 -18.65 6.23
CA ASP A 22 1.14 -19.82 6.21
C ASP A 22 0.40 -21.15 6.28
N ASP A 23 -0.73 -21.20 6.97
CA ASP A 23 -1.57 -22.38 7.15
C ASP A 23 -2.75 -22.47 6.16
N ALA A 24 -2.81 -21.59 5.16
CA ALA A 24 -3.88 -21.61 4.18
C ALA A 24 -3.81 -22.86 3.29
N PHE A 25 -4.84 -23.71 3.38
CA PHE A 25 -5.01 -24.90 2.53
C PHE A 25 -5.90 -24.66 1.32
N THR A 26 -6.46 -23.47 1.19
CA THR A 26 -7.29 -23.11 0.05
C THR A 26 -6.92 -21.73 -0.47
N LEU A 27 -7.16 -21.52 -1.75
CA LEU A 27 -6.92 -20.27 -2.44
C LEU A 27 -8.19 -19.83 -3.18
N PRO A 28 -8.85 -18.75 -2.73
CA PRO A 28 -9.94 -18.14 -3.49
C PRO A 28 -9.38 -17.44 -4.74
N VAL A 29 -9.96 -17.73 -5.90
CA VAL A 29 -9.61 -17.13 -7.19
C VAL A 29 -10.88 -16.65 -7.87
N ARG A 30 -10.94 -15.37 -8.20
CA ARG A 30 -11.91 -14.80 -9.12
C ARG A 30 -11.52 -15.18 -10.54
N VAL A 31 -12.48 -15.69 -11.30
CA VAL A 31 -12.34 -16.09 -12.70
C VAL A 31 -13.32 -15.28 -13.52
N GLY A 32 -12.83 -14.59 -14.55
CA GLY A 32 -13.65 -13.94 -15.55
C GLY A 32 -13.52 -14.62 -16.90
N LEU A 33 -14.65 -14.89 -17.55
CA LEU A 33 -14.73 -15.40 -18.91
C LEU A 33 -15.46 -14.35 -19.73
N HIS A 34 -14.84 -13.87 -20.81
CA HIS A 34 -15.44 -12.89 -21.71
C HIS A 34 -15.26 -13.33 -23.16
N GLY A 35 -16.33 -13.30 -23.94
CA GLY A 35 -16.31 -13.63 -25.36
C GLY A 35 -17.54 -14.41 -25.81
N ASN A 36 -17.87 -14.28 -27.09
CA ASN A 36 -19.03 -14.97 -27.67
C ASN A 36 -18.73 -16.47 -27.83
N ILE A 37 -19.57 -17.30 -27.23
CA ILE A 37 -19.53 -18.76 -27.41
C ILE A 37 -20.68 -19.20 -28.32
N PRO A 38 -20.44 -20.11 -29.29
CA PRO A 38 -21.49 -20.73 -30.08
C PRO A 38 -22.54 -21.40 -29.20
N SER A 39 -23.80 -21.40 -29.64
CA SER A 39 -24.92 -22.02 -28.91
C SER A 39 -24.74 -23.53 -28.65
N ASP A 40 -23.89 -24.21 -29.42
CA ASP A 40 -23.45 -25.60 -29.23
C ASP A 40 -22.12 -25.73 -28.45
N GLY A 41 -21.33 -24.66 -28.35
CA GLY A 41 -20.07 -24.59 -27.59
C GLY A 41 -20.25 -24.44 -26.07
N ALA A 42 -21.44 -24.03 -25.62
CA ALA A 42 -21.80 -23.90 -24.20
C ALA A 42 -22.15 -25.23 -23.51
N ALA A 43 -22.24 -26.36 -24.23
CA ALA A 43 -22.72 -27.62 -23.66
C ALA A 43 -21.72 -28.30 -22.69
N SER A 44 -20.45 -27.93 -22.75
CA SER A 44 -19.41 -28.44 -21.85
C SER A 44 -18.23 -27.49 -21.78
N GLY A 45 -17.65 -27.31 -20.59
CA GLY A 45 -16.41 -26.58 -20.42
C GLY A 45 -15.66 -27.03 -19.17
N ALA A 46 -14.35 -26.85 -19.18
CA ALA A 46 -13.51 -27.16 -18.03
C ALA A 46 -12.41 -26.11 -17.85
N LEU A 47 -12.11 -25.81 -16.59
CA LEU A 47 -10.97 -25.03 -16.16
C LEU A 47 -9.88 -25.97 -15.63
N SER A 48 -8.63 -25.66 -15.96
CA SER A 48 -7.46 -26.32 -15.41
C SER A 48 -6.54 -25.26 -14.81
N PHE A 49 -6.17 -25.43 -13.54
CA PHE A 49 -5.23 -24.58 -12.82
C PHE A 49 -3.96 -25.37 -12.55
N ARG A 50 -2.83 -24.86 -13.03
CA ARG A 50 -1.51 -25.36 -12.69
C ARG A 50 -0.84 -24.39 -11.72
N ILE A 51 -0.58 -24.85 -10.51
CA ILE A 51 0.11 -24.10 -9.46
C ILE A 51 1.58 -24.49 -9.45
N THR A 52 2.45 -23.49 -9.50
CA THR A 52 3.90 -23.70 -9.60
C THR A 52 4.65 -22.96 -8.51
N ARG A 53 5.73 -23.55 -8.01
CA ARG A 53 6.76 -22.85 -7.23
C ARG A 53 8.04 -22.84 -8.04
N LEU A 54 8.49 -21.64 -8.43
CA LEU A 54 9.58 -21.49 -9.40
C LEU A 54 9.28 -22.33 -10.67
N ALA A 55 10.14 -23.30 -11.00
CA ALA A 55 9.96 -24.18 -12.16
C ALA A 55 9.12 -25.44 -11.86
N GLU A 56 8.84 -25.74 -10.58
CA GLU A 56 8.17 -26.97 -10.17
C GLU A 56 6.66 -26.81 -10.21
N THR A 57 5.96 -27.79 -10.80
CA THR A 57 4.50 -27.89 -10.68
C THR A 57 4.17 -28.61 -9.39
N ILE A 58 3.45 -27.92 -8.51
CA ILE A 58 3.06 -28.46 -7.21
C ILE A 58 1.76 -29.25 -7.32
N VAL A 59 0.76 -28.64 -7.97
CA VAL A 59 -0.56 -29.27 -8.16
C VAL A 59 -1.17 -28.81 -9.47
N THR A 60 -1.95 -29.71 -10.08
CA THR A 60 -2.85 -29.37 -11.19
C THR A 60 -4.27 -29.74 -10.77
N ILE A 61 -5.16 -28.77 -10.85
CA ILE A 61 -6.55 -28.88 -10.43
C ILE A 61 -7.42 -28.70 -11.66
N ASN A 62 -8.34 -29.63 -11.91
CA ASN A 62 -9.27 -29.54 -13.04
C ASN A 62 -10.68 -29.43 -12.48
N LEU A 63 -11.42 -28.42 -12.93
CA LEU A 63 -12.77 -28.09 -12.48
C LEU A 63 -13.70 -28.05 -13.70
N PRO A 64 -14.74 -28.89 -13.77
CA PRO A 64 -15.78 -28.70 -14.78
C PRO A 64 -16.52 -27.39 -14.51
N LEU A 65 -16.85 -26.65 -15.58
CA LEU A 65 -17.74 -25.50 -15.47
C LEU A 65 -19.18 -25.99 -15.29
N SER A 66 -19.93 -25.36 -14.39
CA SER A 66 -21.33 -25.70 -14.17
C SER A 66 -22.19 -25.22 -15.34
N SER A 67 -23.36 -25.84 -15.51
CA SER A 67 -24.30 -25.45 -16.56
C SER A 67 -24.75 -23.99 -16.41
N GLU A 68 -24.89 -23.49 -15.18
CA GLU A 68 -25.29 -22.11 -14.90
C GLU A 68 -24.26 -21.11 -15.43
N ILE A 69 -22.95 -21.35 -15.20
CA ILE A 69 -21.87 -20.49 -15.70
C ILE A 69 -21.85 -20.47 -17.23
N LEU A 70 -22.05 -21.64 -17.86
CA LEU A 70 -22.02 -21.77 -19.31
C LEU A 70 -23.25 -21.11 -19.96
N GLU A 71 -24.43 -21.24 -19.35
CA GLU A 71 -25.67 -20.58 -19.79
C GLU A 71 -25.57 -19.07 -19.67
N GLU A 72 -25.00 -18.56 -18.56
CA GLU A 72 -24.78 -17.13 -18.36
C GLU A 72 -23.80 -16.58 -19.41
N LEU A 73 -22.63 -17.21 -19.57
CA LEU A 73 -21.65 -16.82 -20.59
C LEU A 73 -22.22 -16.83 -22.01
N ALA A 74 -23.09 -17.80 -22.34
CA ALA A 74 -23.77 -17.85 -23.64
C ALA A 74 -24.77 -16.71 -23.82
N ALA A 75 -25.42 -16.27 -22.75
CA ALA A 75 -26.47 -15.25 -22.78
C ALA A 75 -25.92 -13.81 -22.79
N SER A 76 -24.92 -13.52 -21.97
CA SER A 76 -24.34 -12.17 -21.80
C SER A 76 -23.06 -11.95 -22.60
N GLY A 77 -22.35 -13.03 -22.97
CA GLY A 77 -20.98 -12.95 -23.49
C GLY A 77 -19.93 -12.70 -22.40
N GLU A 78 -20.33 -12.67 -21.12
CA GLU A 78 -19.42 -12.49 -19.99
C GLU A 78 -19.95 -13.10 -18.69
N VAL A 79 -19.07 -13.74 -17.92
CA VAL A 79 -19.40 -14.25 -16.58
C VAL A 79 -18.19 -14.13 -15.68
N SER A 80 -18.41 -13.71 -14.43
CA SER A 80 -17.39 -13.68 -13.39
C SER A 80 -17.87 -14.44 -12.16
N PHE A 81 -17.02 -15.30 -11.62
CA PHE A 81 -17.32 -16.11 -10.44
C PHE A 81 -16.07 -16.36 -9.61
N GLU A 82 -16.27 -16.77 -8.36
CA GLU A 82 -15.18 -17.17 -7.48
C GLU A 82 -15.13 -18.70 -7.36
N THR A 83 -13.93 -19.26 -7.37
CA THR A 83 -13.69 -20.68 -7.11
C THR A 83 -12.60 -20.84 -6.06
N MET A 84 -12.70 -21.92 -5.27
CA MET A 84 -11.69 -22.29 -4.28
C MET A 84 -10.77 -23.36 -4.86
N LEU A 85 -9.47 -23.08 -4.88
CA LEU A 85 -8.44 -24.03 -5.28
C LEU A 85 -7.89 -24.74 -4.03
N ASP A 86 -7.86 -26.07 -4.05
CA ASP A 86 -7.29 -26.89 -2.98
C ASP A 86 -5.76 -26.90 -3.06
N LEU A 87 -5.12 -26.48 -1.97
CA LEU A 87 -3.67 -26.36 -1.83
C LEU A 87 -3.11 -27.36 -0.81
N GLU A 88 -3.83 -28.42 -0.42
CA GLU A 88 -3.32 -29.46 0.50
C GLU A 88 -1.88 -29.96 0.16
N PRO A 89 -1.46 -30.12 -1.11
CA PRO A 89 -0.07 -30.50 -1.42
C PRO A 89 1.02 -29.53 -0.93
N LEU A 90 0.65 -28.29 -0.54
CA LEU A 90 1.56 -27.27 -0.02
C LEU A 90 1.72 -27.29 1.50
N VAL A 91 1.00 -28.11 2.27
CA VAL A 91 0.95 -28.10 3.75
C VAL A 91 2.33 -28.00 4.41
N SER A 92 3.37 -28.62 3.84
CA SER A 92 4.73 -28.66 4.41
C SER A 92 5.69 -27.56 3.93
N SER A 93 5.25 -26.65 3.06
CA SER A 93 6.06 -25.54 2.56
C SER A 93 5.94 -24.31 3.46
N GLY A 94 7.06 -23.69 3.85
CA GLY A 94 7.07 -22.36 4.46
C GLY A 94 6.78 -21.24 3.45
N SER A 95 7.08 -20.00 3.83
CA SER A 95 6.81 -18.82 3.01
C SER A 95 7.38 -18.95 1.59
N CYS A 96 6.56 -18.65 0.58
CA CYS A 96 6.94 -18.77 -0.82
C CYS A 96 6.03 -17.97 -1.76
N GLY A 97 6.54 -17.68 -2.95
CA GLY A 97 5.72 -17.20 -4.07
C GLY A 97 5.23 -18.37 -4.92
N LEU A 98 3.96 -18.29 -5.34
CA LEU A 98 3.30 -19.26 -6.21
C LEU A 98 2.92 -18.59 -7.52
N GLY A 99 3.20 -19.27 -8.62
CA GLY A 99 2.66 -18.96 -9.95
C GLY A 99 1.39 -19.74 -10.20
N ILE A 100 0.40 -19.13 -10.83
CA ILE A 100 -0.89 -19.73 -11.15
C ILE A 100 -1.11 -19.57 -12.64
N HIS A 101 -1.30 -20.69 -13.34
CA HIS A 101 -1.60 -20.71 -14.76
C HIS A 101 -2.93 -21.41 -14.96
N ALA A 102 -3.94 -20.65 -15.37
CA ALA A 102 -5.25 -21.17 -15.69
C ALA A 102 -5.41 -21.35 -17.20
N ARG A 103 -6.12 -22.42 -17.59
CA ARG A 103 -6.60 -22.65 -18.94
C ARG A 103 -8.06 -23.00 -18.89
N VAL A 104 -8.83 -22.49 -19.83
CA VAL A 104 -10.22 -22.88 -20.07
C VAL A 104 -10.32 -23.55 -21.42
N GLN A 105 -11.08 -24.64 -21.48
CA GLN A 105 -11.46 -25.31 -22.71
C GLN A 105 -12.98 -25.43 -22.74
N LEU A 106 -13.60 -24.86 -23.76
CA LEU A 106 -15.04 -24.94 -23.99
C LEU A 106 -15.35 -25.81 -25.22
N GLY A 107 -16.61 -26.20 -25.35
CA GLY A 107 -17.11 -26.86 -26.55
C GLY A 107 -16.82 -26.04 -27.81
N GLY A 108 -16.68 -26.73 -28.95
CA GLY A 108 -16.34 -26.06 -30.22
C GLY A 108 -14.86 -25.68 -30.36
N GLY A 109 -13.99 -26.07 -29.42
CA GLY A 109 -12.54 -25.86 -29.51
C GLY A 109 -12.08 -24.46 -29.07
N ILE A 110 -12.92 -23.74 -28.33
CA ILE A 110 -12.56 -22.43 -27.77
C ILE A 110 -11.65 -22.66 -26.56
N GLU A 111 -10.51 -21.97 -26.54
CA GLU A 111 -9.54 -22.03 -25.46
C GLU A 111 -9.14 -20.63 -25.01
N GLY A 112 -8.83 -20.49 -23.72
CA GLY A 112 -8.28 -19.27 -23.14
C GLY A 112 -7.23 -19.61 -22.09
N GLU A 113 -6.26 -18.72 -21.90
CA GLU A 113 -5.25 -18.86 -20.85
C GLU A 113 -5.05 -17.56 -20.07
N ALA A 114 -4.78 -17.69 -18.79
CA ALA A 114 -4.50 -16.57 -17.90
C ALA A 114 -3.44 -16.95 -16.87
N ARG A 115 -2.71 -15.95 -16.39
CA ARG A 115 -1.62 -16.14 -15.44
C ARG A 115 -1.70 -15.10 -14.34
N THR A 116 -1.41 -15.53 -13.12
CA THR A 116 -1.33 -14.65 -11.97
C THR A 116 -0.37 -15.24 -10.93
N SER A 117 -0.22 -14.59 -9.79
CA SER A 117 0.68 -15.01 -8.71
C SER A 117 0.09 -14.73 -7.34
N ILE A 118 0.61 -15.40 -6.32
CA ILE A 118 0.28 -15.07 -4.94
C ILE A 118 1.44 -15.45 -4.01
N ASP A 119 1.62 -14.69 -2.94
CA ASP A 119 2.50 -15.09 -1.84
C ASP A 119 1.74 -15.93 -0.83
N ARG A 120 2.43 -16.90 -0.26
CA ARG A 120 2.04 -17.56 0.98
C ARG A 120 3.03 -17.22 2.08
N GLY A 121 2.50 -16.90 3.26
CA GLY A 121 3.28 -16.59 4.45
C GLY A 121 3.88 -15.20 4.46
N GLU A 122 4.93 -15.04 5.27
CA GLU A 122 5.75 -13.83 5.25
C GLU A 122 6.39 -13.64 3.87
N GLY A 123 5.80 -12.74 3.08
CA GLY A 123 6.22 -12.40 1.73
C GLY A 123 6.81 -11.00 1.63
N PRO A 124 7.27 -10.59 0.43
CA PRO A 124 7.80 -9.25 0.22
C PRO A 124 6.76 -8.16 0.50
N VAL A 125 7.24 -6.98 0.88
CA VAL A 125 6.43 -5.77 0.93
C VAL A 125 6.23 -5.26 -0.50
N ARG A 126 4.99 -5.35 -1.00
CA ARG A 126 4.55 -4.71 -2.25
C ARG A 126 3.67 -3.54 -1.87
N TYR A 127 4.15 -2.35 -2.18
CA TYR A 127 3.64 -1.11 -1.60
C TYR A 127 2.88 -0.31 -2.66
N GLY A 128 1.63 0.03 -2.37
CA GLY A 128 0.80 0.92 -3.17
C GLY A 128 0.34 2.12 -2.34
N PHE A 129 -0.55 2.94 -2.92
CA PHE A 129 -1.11 4.09 -2.22
C PHE A 129 -2.54 4.39 -2.69
N LEU A 130 -3.28 5.09 -1.84
CA LEU A 130 -4.55 5.78 -2.14
C LEU A 130 -4.39 7.23 -1.71
N SER A 131 -4.96 8.17 -2.46
CA SER A 131 -4.73 9.62 -2.25
C SER A 131 -5.97 10.49 -2.41
N ASP A 132 -7.12 9.91 -2.76
CA ASP A 132 -8.41 10.59 -2.86
C ASP A 132 -9.42 9.89 -1.94
N PHE A 133 -10.06 10.68 -1.10
CA PHE A 133 -11.00 10.24 -0.07
C PHE A 133 -12.26 11.10 -0.08
N SER A 134 -12.54 11.74 -1.22
CA SER A 134 -13.77 12.51 -1.41
C SER A 134 -15.00 11.59 -1.33
N PRO A 135 -16.10 12.04 -0.71
CA PRO A 135 -17.35 11.28 -0.69
C PRO A 135 -18.01 11.18 -2.08
N GLN A 136 -17.56 11.98 -3.06
CA GLN A 136 -18.16 12.04 -4.40
C GLN A 136 -17.57 11.03 -5.38
N ASP A 137 -16.45 10.37 -5.02
CA ASP A 137 -15.71 9.48 -5.92
C ASP A 137 -15.89 8.02 -5.52
N SER A 138 -17.10 7.48 -5.73
CA SER A 138 -17.43 6.07 -5.41
C SER A 138 -16.90 5.11 -6.46
N ASP A 139 -17.11 5.39 -7.75
CA ASP A 139 -16.86 4.41 -8.82
C ASP A 139 -15.37 4.19 -9.07
N SER A 140 -14.53 5.23 -8.89
CA SER A 140 -13.08 5.09 -9.01
C SER A 140 -12.48 4.27 -7.86
N ARG A 141 -13.16 4.22 -6.72
CA ARG A 141 -12.66 3.63 -5.47
C ARG A 141 -12.57 2.13 -5.54
N ASP A 142 -13.67 1.47 -5.92
CA ASP A 142 -13.72 0.03 -6.09
C ASP A 142 -12.69 -0.42 -7.13
N ALA A 143 -12.61 0.32 -8.24
CA ALA A 143 -11.62 0.08 -9.30
C ALA A 143 -10.18 0.25 -8.79
N ALA A 144 -9.91 1.23 -7.92
CA ALA A 144 -8.59 1.42 -7.32
C ALA A 144 -8.21 0.26 -6.40
N VAL A 145 -9.12 -0.20 -5.53
CA VAL A 145 -8.89 -1.33 -4.63
C VAL A 145 -8.69 -2.64 -5.41
N ASP A 146 -9.50 -2.88 -6.43
CA ASP A 146 -9.35 -4.04 -7.30
C ASP A 146 -8.06 -3.96 -8.14
N PHE A 147 -7.62 -2.77 -8.54
CA PHE A 147 -6.32 -2.58 -9.19
C PHE A 147 -5.16 -2.91 -8.23
N LEU A 148 -5.22 -2.48 -6.97
CA LEU A 148 -4.22 -2.82 -5.96
C LEU A 148 -4.15 -4.35 -5.76
N LEU A 149 -5.30 -5.01 -5.67
CA LEU A 149 -5.39 -6.47 -5.54
C LEU A 149 -4.83 -7.20 -6.77
N ALA A 150 -5.19 -6.75 -7.97
CA ALA A 150 -4.69 -7.32 -9.23
C ALA A 150 -3.17 -7.19 -9.39
N ASN A 151 -2.56 -6.17 -8.78
CA ASN A 151 -1.11 -5.99 -8.70
C ASN A 151 -0.49 -6.63 -7.45
N HIS A 152 -1.28 -7.40 -6.69
CA HIS A 152 -0.88 -8.14 -5.50
C HIS A 152 -0.34 -7.25 -4.37
N ILE A 153 -0.69 -5.96 -4.33
CA ILE A 153 -0.22 -5.02 -3.31
C ILE A 153 -0.55 -5.57 -1.92
N THR A 154 0.39 -5.50 -0.98
CA THR A 154 0.22 -6.02 0.39
C THR A 154 0.11 -4.91 1.43
N HIS A 155 0.61 -3.72 1.11
CA HIS A 155 0.59 -2.56 1.99
C HIS A 155 0.21 -1.33 1.18
N VAL A 156 -0.68 -0.51 1.74
CA VAL A 156 -1.25 0.66 1.06
C VAL A 156 -1.07 1.88 1.94
N GLN A 157 -0.32 2.86 1.45
CA GLN A 157 -0.23 4.17 2.08
C GLN A 157 -1.49 4.98 1.79
N PHE A 158 -2.09 5.56 2.81
CA PHE A 158 -3.14 6.56 2.66
C PHE A 158 -2.48 7.92 2.70
N TYR A 159 -2.31 8.54 1.54
CA TYR A 159 -1.55 9.78 1.37
C TYR A 159 -2.49 10.99 1.54
N ASP A 160 -2.08 11.97 2.36
CA ASP A 160 -2.87 13.18 2.64
C ASP A 160 -4.30 12.88 3.12
N TRP A 161 -4.43 11.92 4.05
CA TRP A 161 -5.70 11.58 4.68
C TRP A 161 -5.99 12.42 5.92
N SER A 162 -4.97 12.91 6.62
CA SER A 162 -5.14 13.51 7.96
C SER A 162 -5.74 14.92 7.89
N PHE A 163 -6.41 15.34 8.97
CA PHE A 163 -6.93 16.70 9.06
C PHE A 163 -5.80 17.73 8.99
N ARG A 164 -4.81 17.61 9.87
CA ARG A 164 -3.60 18.44 9.91
C ARG A 164 -2.40 17.56 10.24
N PRO A 165 -1.16 17.95 9.86
CA PRO A 165 0.02 17.14 10.16
C PRO A 165 0.30 17.02 11.68
N HIS A 166 -0.17 17.97 12.48
CA HIS A 166 -0.06 17.98 13.94
C HIS A 166 -1.35 17.53 14.66
N GLN A 167 -2.44 17.30 13.93
CA GLN A 167 -3.75 16.97 14.49
C GLN A 167 -4.56 16.11 13.50
N TYR A 168 -4.60 14.80 13.72
CA TYR A 168 -5.25 13.87 12.79
C TYR A 168 -6.77 13.83 12.97
N ARG A 169 -7.24 13.96 14.22
CA ARG A 169 -8.67 14.00 14.52
C ARG A 169 -9.27 15.33 14.05
N PRO A 170 -10.26 15.32 13.15
CA PRO A 170 -10.93 16.53 12.69
C PRO A 170 -11.86 17.10 13.76
N GLN A 171 -11.35 17.99 14.61
CA GLN A 171 -12.11 18.77 15.58
C GLN A 171 -11.37 20.03 15.97
N VAL A 172 -12.06 21.16 16.11
CA VAL A 172 -11.49 22.30 16.83
C VAL A 172 -12.59 23.00 17.64
N GLY A 173 -12.39 23.06 18.97
CA GLY A 173 -13.10 23.98 19.86
C GLY A 173 -14.34 23.42 20.56
N HIS A 174 -14.71 24.06 21.68
CA HIS A 174 -15.80 23.67 22.57
C HIS A 174 -17.20 23.63 21.91
N ASP A 175 -17.38 24.23 20.72
CA ASP A 175 -18.68 24.48 20.09
C ASP A 175 -18.80 24.00 18.63
N VAL A 176 -17.81 23.30 18.07
CA VAL A 176 -17.90 22.75 16.70
C VAL A 176 -18.17 21.24 16.78
N PRO A 177 -19.27 20.74 16.19
CA PRO A 177 -19.53 19.30 16.14
C PRO A 177 -18.41 18.55 15.44
N GLU A 178 -18.08 17.35 15.92
CA GLU A 178 -17.21 16.43 15.17
C GLU A 178 -17.82 16.21 13.78
N SER A 179 -17.02 16.42 12.73
CA SER A 179 -17.38 16.11 11.36
C SER A 179 -16.36 15.15 10.81
N ASP A 180 -16.83 14.05 10.21
CA ASP A 180 -15.96 13.15 9.46
C ASP A 180 -15.47 13.81 8.16
N VAL A 181 -16.14 14.86 7.67
CA VAL A 181 -15.76 15.59 6.45
C VAL A 181 -15.00 16.87 6.78
N TYR A 182 -13.82 17.05 6.19
CA TYR A 182 -12.94 18.21 6.39
C TYR A 182 -12.12 18.53 5.14
N GLN A 183 -11.42 19.67 5.17
CA GLN A 183 -10.35 19.99 4.23
C GLN A 183 -9.01 19.67 4.86
N ASP A 184 -8.14 18.95 4.16
CA ASP A 184 -6.75 18.74 4.58
C ASP A 184 -5.92 20.05 4.46
N THR A 185 -4.63 19.98 4.80
CA THR A 185 -3.67 21.10 4.69
C THR A 185 -3.48 21.61 3.25
N MET A 186 -3.75 20.77 2.25
CA MET A 186 -3.62 21.10 0.83
C MET A 186 -4.94 21.57 0.20
N GLY A 187 -6.05 21.50 0.92
CA GLY A 187 -7.38 21.91 0.48
C GLY A 187 -8.16 20.82 -0.25
N LYS A 188 -7.80 19.54 -0.07
CA LYS A 188 -8.61 18.41 -0.55
C LYS A 188 -9.73 18.11 0.43
N THR A 189 -10.90 17.79 -0.11
CA THR A 189 -12.04 17.34 0.69
C THR A 189 -11.85 15.88 1.06
N ILE A 190 -11.75 15.60 2.35
CA ILE A 190 -11.59 14.26 2.91
C ILE A 190 -12.84 13.90 3.70
N ASP A 191 -13.33 12.67 3.53
CA ASP A 191 -14.31 12.05 4.41
C ASP A 191 -13.67 10.88 5.18
N LEU A 192 -13.56 11.01 6.50
CA LEU A 192 -12.96 9.99 7.36
C LEU A 192 -13.78 8.69 7.36
N LYS A 193 -15.09 8.74 7.06
CA LYS A 193 -15.87 7.53 6.85
C LYS A 193 -15.37 6.78 5.61
N VAL A 194 -15.10 7.49 4.51
CA VAL A 194 -14.53 6.89 3.30
C VAL A 194 -13.18 6.25 3.58
N VAL A 195 -12.32 6.91 4.36
CA VAL A 195 -11.04 6.34 4.80
C VAL A 195 -11.25 5.02 5.55
N ARG A 196 -12.18 4.97 6.51
CA ARG A 196 -12.50 3.77 7.30
C ARG A 196 -13.10 2.65 6.46
N ASP A 197 -14.02 2.97 5.54
CA ASP A 197 -14.62 1.99 4.63
C ASP A 197 -13.53 1.33 3.75
N LEU A 198 -12.63 2.14 3.18
CA LEU A 198 -11.48 1.68 2.39
C LEU A 198 -10.53 0.78 3.18
N ILE A 199 -10.23 1.13 4.43
CA ILE A 199 -9.43 0.28 5.32
C ILE A 199 -10.08 -1.10 5.45
N GLY A 200 -11.39 -1.16 5.69
CA GLY A 200 -12.13 -2.42 5.75
C GLY A 200 -12.05 -3.23 4.46
N GLU A 201 -12.22 -2.58 3.31
CA GLU A 201 -12.11 -3.24 2.00
C GLU A 201 -10.72 -3.80 1.71
N LEU A 202 -9.67 -3.13 2.19
CA LEU A 202 -8.29 -3.61 2.11
C LEU A 202 -8.07 -4.81 3.03
N HIS A 203 -8.60 -4.76 4.26
CA HIS A 203 -8.52 -5.86 5.24
C HIS A 203 -9.21 -7.14 4.74
N ASP A 204 -10.38 -7.02 4.12
CA ASP A 204 -11.09 -8.16 3.51
C ASP A 204 -10.24 -8.85 2.43
N ARG A 205 -9.38 -8.09 1.76
CA ARG A 205 -8.43 -8.55 0.72
C ARG A 205 -7.03 -8.83 1.29
N ARG A 206 -6.88 -8.85 2.62
CA ARG A 206 -5.64 -9.10 3.37
C ARG A 206 -4.50 -8.13 3.04
N MET A 207 -4.82 -6.89 2.69
CA MET A 207 -3.88 -5.80 2.55
C MET A 207 -3.81 -5.01 3.85
N ARG A 208 -2.64 -4.45 4.17
CA ARG A 208 -2.45 -3.55 5.32
C ARG A 208 -2.60 -2.10 4.90
N ALA A 209 -3.32 -1.31 5.68
CA ALA A 209 -3.50 0.12 5.49
C ALA A 209 -2.59 0.91 6.42
N LEU A 210 -1.81 1.85 5.87
CA LEU A 210 -0.87 2.66 6.63
C LEU A 210 -1.19 4.15 6.47
N GLY A 211 -1.47 4.80 7.59
CA GLY A 211 -1.73 6.24 7.61
C GLY A 211 -0.43 7.01 7.36
N TYR A 212 -0.42 7.88 6.36
CA TYR A 212 0.67 8.84 6.17
C TYR A 212 0.76 9.81 7.35
N GLY A 213 1.98 10.06 7.83
CA GLY A 213 2.24 11.00 8.92
C GLY A 213 3.64 11.60 8.86
N ALA A 214 3.72 12.91 8.64
CA ALA A 214 4.98 13.64 8.71
C ALA A 214 5.47 13.72 10.16
N VAL A 215 6.67 13.22 10.44
CA VAL A 215 7.17 13.03 11.82
C VAL A 215 7.44 14.33 12.59
N TYR A 216 7.49 15.46 11.88
CA TYR A 216 8.01 16.73 12.36
C TYR A 216 7.41 17.94 11.64
N ALA A 217 6.13 17.87 11.24
CA ALA A 217 5.47 18.98 10.55
C ALA A 217 4.27 19.50 11.33
N ALA A 218 4.17 20.81 11.48
CA ALA A 218 2.99 21.49 12.00
C ALA A 218 2.58 22.67 11.09
N GLU A 219 1.35 23.17 11.25
CA GLU A 219 0.92 24.40 10.56
C GLU A 219 1.31 25.64 11.36
N ALA A 220 1.26 26.81 10.70
CA ALA A 220 1.68 28.09 11.27
C ALA A 220 1.01 28.42 12.62
N GLU A 221 -0.29 28.11 12.77
CA GLU A 221 -1.02 28.37 14.01
C GLU A 221 -0.44 27.60 15.20
N TYR A 222 -0.18 26.29 15.01
CA TYR A 222 0.39 25.45 16.06
C TYR A 222 1.77 25.96 16.47
N VAL A 223 2.63 26.27 15.50
CA VAL A 223 3.99 26.76 15.79
C VAL A 223 3.98 28.12 16.46
N HIS A 224 3.04 29.00 16.09
CA HIS A 224 2.87 30.28 16.76
C HIS A 224 2.52 30.12 18.25
N ASN A 225 1.67 29.13 18.58
CA ASN A 225 1.25 28.85 19.95
C ASN A 225 2.27 28.01 20.74
N HIS A 226 3.15 27.29 20.03
CA HIS A 226 4.14 26.36 20.60
C HIS A 226 5.55 26.57 20.01
N PRO A 227 6.10 27.79 20.04
CA PRO A 227 7.43 28.06 19.47
C PRO A 227 8.51 27.22 20.16
N GLU A 228 8.36 26.92 21.46
CA GLU A 228 9.30 26.10 22.22
C GLU A 228 9.49 24.68 21.67
N GLN A 229 8.57 24.20 20.84
CA GLN A 229 8.57 22.87 20.22
C GLN A 229 9.15 22.86 18.80
N ALA A 230 9.45 24.01 18.23
CA ALA A 230 9.90 24.13 16.84
C ALA A 230 11.41 23.89 16.68
N LEU A 231 11.82 23.59 15.45
CA LEU A 231 13.21 23.69 15.02
C LEU A 231 13.44 24.99 14.23
N TYR A 232 14.62 25.54 14.44
CA TYR A 232 15.04 26.85 13.95
C TYR A 232 16.24 26.71 13.01
N ASP A 233 16.34 27.64 12.06
CA ASP A 233 17.53 27.80 11.22
C ASP A 233 18.66 28.54 11.98
N HIS A 234 19.77 28.77 11.28
CA HIS A 234 20.94 29.44 11.86
C HIS A 234 20.72 30.93 12.23
N GLU A 235 19.65 31.55 11.71
CA GLU A 235 19.27 32.94 12.01
C GLU A 235 18.23 33.01 13.14
N GLY A 236 17.76 31.87 13.64
CA GLY A 236 16.75 31.78 14.67
C GLY A 236 15.32 31.90 14.14
N HIS A 237 15.11 31.71 12.83
CA HIS A 237 13.77 31.64 12.25
C HIS A 237 13.24 30.20 12.29
N THR A 238 11.94 30.03 12.53
CA THR A 238 11.28 28.73 12.39
C THR A 238 11.45 28.22 10.96
N ILE A 239 11.83 26.95 10.81
CA ILE A 239 12.05 26.38 9.48
C ILE A 239 10.69 26.12 8.82
N ASP A 240 10.40 26.86 7.75
CA ASP A 240 9.22 26.70 6.89
C ASP A 240 9.63 26.15 5.52
N LEU A 241 8.93 25.12 5.04
CA LEU A 241 9.20 24.52 3.74
C LEU A 241 8.51 25.23 2.57
N ILE A 242 7.22 25.58 2.71
CA ILE A 242 6.38 26.04 1.60
C ILE A 242 5.25 27.01 2.02
N GLY A 243 5.38 27.68 3.16
CA GLY A 243 4.33 28.52 3.74
C GLY A 243 3.23 27.72 4.46
N LYS A 244 3.45 26.42 4.72
CA LYS A 244 2.44 25.52 5.29
C LYS A 244 2.97 24.53 6.31
N PHE A 245 4.18 24.00 6.09
CA PHE A 245 4.78 22.96 6.91
C PHE A 245 6.00 23.53 7.64
N PHE A 246 5.84 23.71 8.94
CA PHE A 246 6.89 24.18 9.85
C PHE A 246 7.52 22.99 10.57
N ILE A 247 8.84 22.97 10.67
CA ILE A 247 9.58 21.84 11.22
C ILE A 247 9.62 21.88 12.75
N MET A 248 9.26 20.75 13.36
CA MET A 248 9.16 20.58 14.80
C MET A 248 10.28 19.69 15.36
N ASP A 249 10.60 19.87 16.63
CA ASP A 249 11.66 19.12 17.31
C ASP A 249 11.19 17.73 17.75
N CYS A 250 11.41 16.72 16.90
CA CYS A 250 11.09 15.32 17.20
C CYS A 250 12.14 14.60 18.05
N ALA A 251 13.08 15.33 18.67
CA ALA A 251 14.07 14.72 19.54
C ALA A 251 13.44 14.02 20.75
N GLU A 252 14.13 13.00 21.24
CA GLU A 252 13.69 12.21 22.38
C GLU A 252 13.41 13.10 23.60
N GLY A 253 12.25 12.89 24.24
CA GLY A 253 11.81 13.66 25.41
C GLY A 253 11.25 15.05 25.12
N LYS A 254 11.23 15.53 23.86
CA LYS A 254 10.65 16.83 23.51
C LYS A 254 9.11 16.76 23.42
N PRO A 255 8.38 17.85 23.74
CA PRO A 255 6.91 17.82 23.76
C PRO A 255 6.26 17.48 22.42
N TRP A 256 6.84 17.93 21.30
CA TRP A 256 6.34 17.61 19.96
C TRP A 256 6.32 16.09 19.71
N ARG A 257 7.33 15.37 20.18
CA ARG A 257 7.42 13.93 20.03
C ARG A 257 6.24 13.21 20.71
N ALA A 258 5.84 13.66 21.90
CA ALA A 258 4.65 13.14 22.56
C ALA A 258 3.38 13.44 21.75
N CYS A 259 3.27 14.67 21.22
CA CYS A 259 2.15 15.09 20.37
C CYS A 259 1.98 14.19 19.15
N ILE A 260 3.04 13.97 18.36
CA ILE A 260 2.94 13.16 17.13
C ILE A 260 2.66 11.68 17.44
N LEU A 261 3.22 11.13 18.52
CA LEU A 261 2.93 9.76 18.96
C LEU A 261 1.47 9.60 19.42
N ASP A 262 0.85 10.63 20.01
CA ASP A 262 -0.59 10.64 20.30
C ASP A 262 -1.43 10.63 19.00
N GLN A 263 -1.00 11.35 17.96
CA GLN A 263 -1.68 11.30 16.67
C GLN A 263 -1.58 9.90 16.04
N TYR A 264 -0.44 9.22 16.16
CA TYR A 264 -0.29 7.85 15.68
C TYR A 264 -1.20 6.88 16.43
N ARG A 265 -1.30 7.01 17.77
CA ARG A 265 -2.26 6.23 18.58
C ARG A 265 -3.69 6.45 18.12
N TYR A 266 -4.07 7.69 17.82
CA TYR A 266 -5.40 7.99 17.28
C TYR A 266 -5.62 7.32 15.91
N ALA A 267 -4.67 7.43 14.99
CA ALA A 267 -4.76 6.83 13.66
C ALA A 267 -5.01 5.31 13.72
N VAL A 268 -4.24 4.59 14.54
CA VAL A 268 -4.44 3.14 14.68
C VAL A 268 -5.72 2.83 15.44
N ALA A 269 -5.90 3.40 16.64
CA ALA A 269 -6.96 2.97 17.54
C ALA A 269 -8.36 3.46 17.15
N GLN A 270 -8.47 4.59 16.44
CA GLN A 270 -9.76 5.23 16.14
C GLN A 270 -10.09 5.24 14.64
N VAL A 271 -9.08 5.28 13.76
CA VAL A 271 -9.30 5.23 12.31
C VAL A 271 -9.18 3.80 11.77
N GLY A 272 -8.39 2.94 12.43
CA GLY A 272 -8.28 1.52 12.09
C GLY A 272 -7.11 1.17 11.17
N PHE A 273 -6.15 2.08 10.99
CA PHE A 273 -4.91 1.77 10.28
C PHE A 273 -4.12 0.65 10.97
N ASP A 274 -3.42 -0.19 10.21
CA ASP A 274 -2.51 -1.22 10.72
C ASP A 274 -1.16 -0.66 11.20
N GLY A 275 -0.97 0.65 11.03
CA GLY A 275 0.31 1.29 11.27
C GLY A 275 0.49 2.64 10.59
N ILE A 276 1.72 3.15 10.65
CA ILE A 276 2.08 4.49 10.20
C ILE A 276 3.16 4.43 9.12
N HIS A 277 2.90 5.11 8.00
CA HIS A 277 3.97 5.55 7.10
C HIS A 277 4.54 6.86 7.65
N MET A 278 5.70 6.77 8.29
CA MET A 278 6.41 7.90 8.88
C MET A 278 7.18 8.65 7.80
N ASP A 279 6.80 9.90 7.54
CA ASP A 279 7.39 10.69 6.47
C ASP A 279 8.32 11.79 6.98
N THR A 280 9.32 12.09 6.16
CA THR A 280 10.23 13.23 6.34
C THR A 280 10.41 13.96 5.04
N TYR A 281 10.98 15.16 5.09
CA TYR A 281 11.32 15.95 3.92
C TYR A 281 12.80 15.83 3.53
N GLY A 282 13.59 14.98 4.23
CA GLY A 282 15.05 14.85 4.04
C GLY A 282 15.89 16.07 4.48
N PHE A 283 15.21 17.16 4.79
CA PHE A 283 15.71 18.41 5.33
C PHE A 283 14.87 18.77 6.58
N PRO A 284 15.45 19.43 7.59
CA PRO A 284 16.88 19.62 7.81
C PRO A 284 17.56 18.31 8.28
N LYS A 285 18.88 18.22 8.09
CA LYS A 285 19.70 17.15 8.70
C LYS A 285 20.17 17.52 10.11
N THR A 286 20.34 18.82 10.33
CA THR A 286 20.66 19.45 11.60
C THR A 286 19.90 20.76 11.70
N ALA A 287 19.41 21.11 12.88
CA ALA A 287 18.73 22.38 13.15
C ALA A 287 19.02 22.82 14.59
N TRP A 288 18.51 23.98 15.00
CA TRP A 288 18.60 24.44 16.38
C TRP A 288 17.26 24.28 17.07
N ASP A 289 17.26 23.83 18.31
CA ASP A 289 16.06 23.87 19.14
C ASP A 289 15.82 25.28 19.72
N SER A 290 14.73 25.43 20.46
CA SER A 290 14.34 26.68 21.11
C SER A 290 15.33 27.18 22.17
N ASP A 291 16.22 26.31 22.67
CA ASP A 291 17.30 26.65 23.60
C ASP A 291 18.63 26.98 22.87
N GLY A 292 18.60 27.03 21.53
CA GLY A 292 19.77 27.28 20.69
C GLY A 292 20.77 26.12 20.64
N GLN A 293 20.36 24.92 21.04
CA GLN A 293 21.19 23.72 20.95
C GLN A 293 21.06 23.08 19.57
N LEU A 294 22.19 22.60 19.02
CA LEU A 294 22.19 21.90 17.75
C LEU A 294 21.59 20.50 17.91
N VAL A 295 20.58 20.20 17.11
CA VAL A 295 19.91 18.90 17.03
C VAL A 295 20.32 18.20 15.74
N GLU A 296 20.89 17.00 15.84
CA GLU A 296 21.11 16.11 14.70
C GLU A 296 19.90 15.18 14.52
N LEU A 297 19.25 15.21 13.35
CA LEU A 297 17.95 14.55 13.16
C LEU A 297 18.04 13.03 12.95
N SER A 298 19.14 12.53 12.38
CA SER A 298 19.26 11.10 12.06
C SER A 298 19.13 10.18 13.29
N PRO A 299 19.78 10.46 14.45
CA PRO A 299 19.53 9.69 15.67
C PRO A 299 18.09 9.82 16.20
N GLN A 300 17.47 11.00 16.07
CA GLN A 300 16.11 11.23 16.55
C GLN A 300 15.06 10.45 15.75
N PHE A 301 15.27 10.29 14.44
CA PHE A 301 14.44 9.43 13.62
C PHE A 301 14.57 7.95 14.00
N VAL A 302 15.79 7.47 14.25
CA VAL A 302 16.00 6.09 14.72
C VAL A 302 15.25 5.86 16.02
N SER A 303 15.44 6.74 17.02
CA SER A 303 14.75 6.58 18.30
C SER A 303 13.23 6.70 18.15
N LEU A 304 12.71 7.56 17.25
CA LEU A 304 11.26 7.70 17.04
C LEU A 304 10.64 6.43 16.46
N ILE A 305 11.29 5.84 15.47
CA ILE A 305 10.88 4.57 14.86
C ILE A 305 10.83 3.49 15.94
N ASP A 306 11.89 3.37 16.75
CA ASP A 306 11.99 2.37 17.80
C ASP A 306 10.96 2.57 18.93
N GLU A 307 10.71 3.82 19.34
CA GLU A 307 9.71 4.13 20.36
C GLU A 307 8.30 3.75 19.91
N TRP A 308 7.93 4.08 18.67
CA TRP A 308 6.64 3.69 18.13
C TRP A 308 6.50 2.18 17.95
N ALA A 309 7.58 1.50 17.54
CA ALA A 309 7.56 0.05 17.31
C ALA A 309 7.19 -0.77 18.57
N VAL A 310 7.39 -0.21 19.77
CA VAL A 310 6.94 -0.83 21.04
C VAL A 310 5.42 -1.02 21.09
N HIS A 311 4.65 -0.21 20.35
CA HIS A 311 3.19 -0.36 20.25
C HIS A 311 2.78 -1.65 19.53
N GLY A 312 3.64 -2.19 18.66
CA GLY A 312 3.42 -3.46 17.95
C GLY A 312 2.72 -3.34 16.61
N ASP A 313 2.39 -2.13 16.16
CA ASP A 313 1.84 -1.88 14.83
C ASP A 313 2.92 -1.80 13.76
N VAL A 314 2.50 -1.84 12.50
CA VAL A 314 3.39 -1.63 11.36
C VAL A 314 3.92 -0.20 11.35
N ASN A 315 5.19 -0.06 11.01
CA ASN A 315 5.79 1.23 10.70
C ASN A 315 6.80 1.10 9.56
N ILE A 316 6.81 2.11 8.71
CA ILE A 316 7.75 2.25 7.61
C ILE A 316 8.14 3.72 7.54
N PHE A 317 9.44 4.00 7.48
CA PHE A 317 9.98 5.35 7.48
C PHE A 317 10.55 5.75 6.12
N ASN A 318 10.15 6.92 5.61
CA ASN A 318 10.67 7.47 4.36
C ASN A 318 12.07 8.06 4.52
N ASN A 319 13.02 7.53 3.74
CA ASN A 319 14.39 8.04 3.62
C ASN A 319 14.55 8.85 2.33
N VAL A 320 14.20 10.14 2.38
CA VAL A 320 14.29 11.06 1.24
C VAL A 320 15.73 11.14 0.70
N GLY A 321 15.89 10.85 -0.59
CA GLY A 321 17.19 10.77 -1.25
C GLY A 321 18.10 9.65 -0.70
N GLY A 322 17.54 8.69 0.05
CA GLY A 322 18.28 7.63 0.74
C GLY A 322 18.88 8.04 2.09
N TRP A 323 18.66 9.27 2.56
CA TRP A 323 19.06 9.68 3.90
C TRP A 323 17.88 9.62 4.87
N PRO A 324 18.05 9.12 6.12
CA PRO A 324 19.23 8.47 6.69
C PRO A 324 19.12 6.92 6.67
N ALA A 325 18.93 6.30 5.50
CA ALA A 325 18.61 4.87 5.37
C ALA A 325 19.62 3.91 6.02
N GLU A 326 20.90 4.29 6.10
CA GLU A 326 21.93 3.50 6.79
C GLU A 326 21.66 3.36 8.30
N ALA A 327 21.15 4.42 8.93
CA ALA A 327 20.82 4.46 10.34
C ALA A 327 19.42 3.90 10.60
N THR A 328 18.40 4.46 9.93
CA THR A 328 16.99 4.08 10.12
C THR A 328 16.73 2.64 9.70
N GLY A 329 17.47 2.11 8.71
CA GLY A 329 17.35 0.71 8.30
C GLY A 329 17.63 -0.29 9.44
N ARG A 330 18.30 0.13 10.52
CA ARG A 330 18.54 -0.69 11.72
C ARG A 330 17.43 -0.61 12.75
N ALA A 331 16.62 0.45 12.74
CA ALA A 331 15.48 0.65 13.65
C ALA A 331 14.35 -0.36 13.40
N HIS A 332 13.48 -0.62 14.36
CA HIS A 332 12.39 -1.60 14.27
C HIS A 332 11.29 -1.08 13.34
N GLN A 333 11.37 -1.50 12.07
CA GLN A 333 10.41 -1.19 11.01
C GLN A 333 10.33 -2.32 9.99
N GLU A 334 9.22 -2.40 9.26
CA GLU A 334 8.91 -3.54 8.37
C GLU A 334 9.69 -3.51 7.04
N ALA A 335 10.01 -2.32 6.54
CA ALA A 335 10.78 -2.15 5.31
C ALA A 335 11.62 -0.87 5.34
N VAL A 336 12.67 -0.82 4.52
CA VAL A 336 13.39 0.42 4.22
C VAL A 336 12.72 1.08 3.01
N TYR A 337 12.03 2.19 3.23
CA TYR A 337 11.43 2.99 2.17
C TYR A 337 12.37 4.13 1.77
N ILE A 338 12.60 4.30 0.47
CA ILE A 338 13.45 5.37 -0.08
C ILE A 338 12.67 6.12 -1.16
N GLU A 339 12.40 7.40 -0.91
CA GLU A 339 11.96 8.32 -1.95
C GLU A 339 13.16 8.86 -2.72
N VAL A 340 13.19 8.62 -4.04
CA VAL A 340 14.35 8.87 -4.89
C VAL A 340 14.27 10.27 -5.48
N TRP A 341 15.15 11.15 -5.02
CA TRP A 341 15.33 12.51 -5.53
C TRP A 341 16.69 12.74 -6.18
N PRO A 342 16.86 13.80 -6.99
CA PRO A 342 18.17 14.27 -7.39
C PRO A 342 19.13 14.37 -6.19
N PRO A 343 20.41 13.97 -6.34
CA PRO A 343 21.10 13.65 -7.60
C PRO A 343 20.93 12.20 -8.12
N HIS A 344 20.04 11.39 -7.54
CA HIS A 344 19.86 9.97 -7.89
C HIS A 344 19.07 9.73 -9.19
N THR A 345 19.53 10.26 -10.31
CA THR A 345 18.78 10.28 -11.59
C THR A 345 19.12 9.17 -12.60
N ARG A 346 19.87 8.14 -12.22
CA ARG A 346 20.32 7.07 -13.14
C ARG A 346 20.03 5.69 -12.57
N TYR A 347 19.83 4.69 -13.42
CA TYR A 347 19.65 3.28 -13.00
C TYR A 347 20.74 2.78 -12.05
N ARG A 348 22.00 3.19 -12.25
CA ARG A 348 23.11 2.85 -11.35
C ARG A 348 22.94 3.44 -9.93
N HIS A 349 22.31 4.61 -9.81
CA HIS A 349 22.01 5.23 -8.51
C HIS A 349 20.92 4.42 -7.80
N MET A 350 19.85 4.03 -8.49
CA MET A 350 18.82 3.14 -7.93
C MET A 350 19.42 1.81 -7.46
N ARG A 351 20.26 1.18 -8.27
CA ARG A 351 20.97 -0.05 -7.89
C ARG A 351 21.81 0.16 -6.63
N GLN A 352 22.51 1.29 -6.51
CA GLN A 352 23.36 1.57 -5.36
C GLN A 352 22.52 1.75 -4.08
N LEU A 353 21.47 2.57 -4.13
CA LEU A 353 20.52 2.75 -3.02
C LEU A 353 19.95 1.41 -2.54
N ILE A 354 19.49 0.56 -3.47
CA ILE A 354 18.98 -0.78 -3.14
C ILE A 354 20.05 -1.64 -2.47
N LYS A 355 21.29 -1.64 -2.99
CA LYS A 355 22.38 -2.43 -2.41
C LYS A 355 22.76 -1.98 -1.01
N ASP A 356 22.69 -0.68 -0.74
CA ASP A 356 23.03 -0.11 0.56
C ASP A 356 21.91 -0.38 1.57
N ALA A 357 20.66 -0.15 1.18
CA ALA A 357 19.48 -0.44 2.00
C ALA A 357 19.36 -1.93 2.36
N ARG A 358 19.67 -2.84 1.42
CA ARG A 358 19.64 -4.30 1.67
C ARG A 358 20.57 -4.77 2.78
N ARG A 359 21.57 -3.98 3.18
CA ARG A 359 22.44 -4.30 4.33
C ARG A 359 21.68 -4.33 5.66
N SER A 360 20.48 -3.73 5.71
CA SER A 360 19.57 -3.83 6.85
C SER A 360 18.97 -5.23 7.05
N GLY A 361 18.98 -6.07 6.01
CA GLY A 361 18.26 -7.36 6.02
C GLY A 361 16.74 -7.24 5.78
N LYS A 362 16.22 -6.02 5.60
CA LYS A 362 14.78 -5.76 5.40
C LYS A 362 14.41 -5.63 3.92
N PRO A 363 13.13 -5.83 3.57
CA PRO A 363 12.60 -5.43 2.27
C PRO A 363 12.91 -3.97 1.95
N VAL A 364 13.14 -3.65 0.68
CA VAL A 364 13.43 -2.29 0.21
C VAL A 364 12.32 -1.86 -0.73
N VAL A 365 11.66 -0.75 -0.40
CA VAL A 365 10.62 -0.11 -1.20
C VAL A 365 11.17 1.20 -1.76
N MET A 366 10.94 1.48 -3.03
CA MET A 366 11.47 2.66 -3.71
C MET A 366 10.32 3.48 -4.29
N ALA A 367 10.18 4.74 -3.89
CA ALA A 367 9.38 5.71 -4.62
C ALA A 367 10.26 6.41 -5.65
N ALA A 368 10.03 6.10 -6.93
CA ALA A 368 10.77 6.67 -8.05
C ALA A 368 9.79 7.19 -9.10
N TYR A 369 9.37 8.45 -8.94
CA TYR A 369 8.35 9.08 -9.78
C TYR A 369 8.80 9.17 -11.24
N LEU A 370 8.10 8.46 -12.13
CA LEU A 370 8.46 8.39 -13.53
C LEU A 370 8.11 9.70 -14.25
N GLU A 371 9.05 10.17 -15.06
CA GLU A 371 8.93 11.42 -15.81
C GLU A 371 7.61 11.57 -16.60
N PRO A 372 7.07 10.53 -17.27
CA PRO A 372 5.81 10.65 -18.02
C PRO A 372 4.58 10.99 -17.16
N PHE A 373 4.64 10.78 -15.84
CA PHE A 373 3.54 11.07 -14.91
C PHE A 373 3.73 12.39 -14.14
N LYS A 374 4.84 13.10 -14.36
CA LYS A 374 5.00 14.46 -13.83
C LYS A 374 4.16 15.40 -14.69
N LEU A 375 3.04 15.88 -14.14
CA LEU A 375 2.33 17.00 -14.74
C LEU A 375 3.31 18.18 -14.86
N ARG A 376 3.42 18.73 -16.07
CA ARG A 376 4.17 19.96 -16.33
C ARG A 376 3.35 21.18 -16.01
#